data_AF-A0A260ZTW9-F1
#
_entry.id   AF-A0A260ZTW9-F1
#
_cell.length_a   1.000
_cell.length_b   1.000
_cell.length_c   1.000
_cell.angle_alpha   90.00
_cell.angle_beta   90.00
_cell.angle_gamma   90.00
#
_symmetry.space_group_name_H-M   'P 1'
#
loop_
_entity.id
_entity.type
_entity.pdbx_description
1 polymer ?
#
loop_
_entity_poly.entity_id
_entity_poly.type
_entity_poly.pdbx_seq_one_letter_code
_entity_poly.pdbx_strand_id
1 'polypeptide(L)'
;MWFGGKRRAQCPNKPSCAPLDTFEWTDGHTTGTIGFWWPGPQPDAYWDANWGTETCLVMIVTAADGQTGVLESCAPNDTFEWTDGQTTGNAGYFFQGVEPNARWIANWGIQTCLVMIVSPADGQGGFWNYPHSSMDDEHCQTTWGMYACGKKPS
;
A
#
# COMPACT_ATOMS: atom_id res chain seq x y z
N MET A 1 -2.19 -7.55 -8.63
CA MET A 1 -1.19 -8.64 -8.72
C MET A 1 -1.06 -9.25 -7.34
N TRP A 2 -1.30 -10.55 -7.16
CA TRP A 2 -1.27 -11.18 -5.82
C TRP A 2 0.04 -11.97 -5.68
N PHE A 3 1.01 -11.39 -4.96
CA PHE A 3 2.24 -12.09 -4.60
C PHE A 3 2.09 -12.59 -3.15
N GLY A 4 1.98 -13.90 -2.99
CA GLY A 4 1.92 -14.55 -1.69
C GLY A 4 3.16 -15.41 -1.48
N GLY A 5 3.85 -15.22 -0.35
CA GLY A 5 4.97 -16.06 0.06
C GLY A 5 4.84 -16.44 1.53
N LYS A 6 5.16 -17.69 1.87
CA LYS A 6 5.17 -18.18 3.25
C LYS A 6 6.53 -18.72 3.63
N ARG A 7 6.91 -18.62 4.90
CA ARG A 7 8.16 -19.16 5.42
C ARG A 7 8.17 -20.67 5.24
N ARG A 8 9.28 -21.20 4.73
CA ARG A 8 9.46 -22.65 4.59
C ARG A 8 9.55 -23.29 5.98
N ALA A 9 8.95 -24.45 6.15
CA ALA A 9 8.91 -25.14 7.45
C ALA A 9 10.33 -25.47 7.98
N GLN A 10 11.28 -25.75 7.09
CA GLN A 10 12.68 -26.02 7.44
C GLN A 10 13.50 -24.76 7.79
N CYS A 11 12.92 -23.56 7.66
CA CYS A 11 13.58 -22.29 7.93
C CYS A 11 12.93 -21.55 9.13
N PRO A 12 12.85 -22.14 10.34
CA PRO A 12 12.07 -21.60 11.45
C PRO A 12 12.62 -20.28 12.02
N ASN A 13 13.90 -19.98 11.80
CA ASN A 13 14.55 -18.75 12.27
C ASN A 13 15.71 -18.34 11.35
N LYS A 14 16.22 -17.12 11.54
CA LYS A 14 17.29 -16.52 10.72
C LYS A 14 18.51 -17.43 10.43
N PRO A 15 19.12 -18.13 11.41
CA PRO A 15 20.28 -18.97 11.12
C PRO A 15 19.96 -20.26 10.33
N SER A 16 18.68 -20.60 10.15
CA SER A 16 18.29 -21.87 9.51
C SER A 16 18.51 -21.88 8.00
N CYS A 17 18.37 -20.74 7.32
CA CYS A 17 18.41 -20.63 5.87
C CYS A 17 19.03 -19.30 5.42
N ALA A 18 19.59 -19.26 4.21
CA ALA A 18 19.97 -17.99 3.61
C ALA A 18 18.72 -17.12 3.37
N PRO A 19 18.84 -15.77 3.36
CA PRO A 19 17.70 -14.87 3.24
C PRO A 19 16.80 -15.14 2.02
N LEU A 20 17.39 -15.46 0.86
CA LEU A 20 16.65 -15.73 -0.38
C LEU A 20 16.01 -17.13 -0.43
N ASP A 21 16.38 -18.03 0.48
CA ASP A 21 15.86 -19.39 0.55
C ASP A 21 14.78 -19.56 1.64
N THR A 22 14.52 -18.50 2.40
CA THR A 22 13.66 -18.55 3.61
C THR A 22 12.18 -18.73 3.30
N PHE A 23 11.70 -18.25 2.14
CA PHE A 23 10.28 -18.27 1.76
C PHE A 23 10.02 -19.12 0.52
N GLU A 24 8.79 -19.62 0.41
CA GLU A 24 8.24 -20.25 -0.78
C GLU A 24 6.99 -19.54 -1.26
N TRP A 25 6.86 -19.47 -2.59
CA TRP A 25 5.70 -18.87 -3.26
C TRP A 25 4.46 -19.72 -3.05
N THR A 26 3.34 -19.10 -2.64
CA THR A 26 2.08 -19.80 -2.40
C THR A 26 1.13 -19.78 -3.59
N ASP A 27 1.47 -19.05 -4.65
CA ASP A 27 0.61 -18.84 -5.82
C ASP A 27 0.77 -19.89 -6.94
N GLY A 28 1.70 -20.84 -6.77
CA GLY A 28 1.93 -21.97 -7.68
C GLY A 28 2.50 -21.63 -9.06
N HIS A 29 2.82 -20.37 -9.35
CA HIS A 29 3.30 -19.95 -10.67
C HIS A 29 4.50 -18.99 -10.62
N THR A 30 4.68 -18.25 -9.52
CA THR A 30 5.85 -17.38 -9.35
C THR A 30 7.11 -18.23 -9.13
N THR A 31 8.16 -17.92 -9.88
CA THR A 31 9.46 -18.61 -9.78
C THR A 31 10.60 -17.60 -9.70
N GLY A 32 11.67 -17.98 -9.00
CA GLY A 32 12.86 -17.13 -8.81
C GLY A 32 12.71 -16.08 -7.71
N THR A 33 13.85 -15.49 -7.33
CA THR A 33 14.01 -14.42 -6.32
C THR A 33 15.03 -13.38 -6.79
N ILE A 34 15.33 -13.36 -8.09
CA ILE A 34 16.31 -12.44 -8.68
C ILE A 34 15.82 -10.99 -8.50
N GLY A 35 16.70 -10.13 -7.99
CA GLY A 35 16.38 -8.73 -7.69
C GLY A 35 15.80 -8.50 -6.29
N PHE A 36 15.56 -9.55 -5.51
CA PHE A 36 15.08 -9.38 -4.13
C PHE A 36 16.23 -9.01 -3.21
N TRP A 37 15.96 -8.05 -2.33
CA TRP A 37 16.90 -7.58 -1.33
C TRP A 37 16.18 -7.46 0.02
N TRP A 38 16.85 -7.88 1.09
CA TRP A 38 16.32 -7.79 2.43
C TRP A 38 17.03 -6.68 3.21
N PRO A 39 16.30 -5.71 3.79
CA PRO A 39 16.90 -4.67 4.60
C PRO A 39 17.37 -5.17 5.96
N GLY A 40 18.60 -4.80 6.33
CA GLY A 40 19.11 -4.97 7.70
C GLY A 40 19.08 -6.43 8.18
N PRO A 41 18.47 -6.74 9.33
CA PRO A 41 18.46 -8.09 9.88
C PRO A 41 17.46 -9.04 9.21
N GLN A 42 16.59 -8.54 8.32
CA GLN A 42 15.51 -9.33 7.72
C GLN A 42 16.04 -10.41 6.74
N PRO A 43 15.29 -11.52 6.54
CA PRO A 43 14.07 -11.89 7.27
C PRO A 43 14.39 -12.53 8.63
N ASP A 44 14.03 -11.88 9.73
CA ASP A 44 14.52 -12.26 11.07
C ASP A 44 13.60 -13.21 11.85
N ALA A 45 12.34 -13.36 11.41
CA ALA A 45 11.32 -14.15 12.11
C ALA A 45 11.01 -13.58 13.50
N TYR A 46 10.86 -12.26 13.60
CA TYR A 46 10.50 -11.60 14.84
C TYR A 46 9.25 -12.26 15.47
N TRP A 47 9.28 -12.44 16.79
CA TRP A 47 8.18 -13.01 17.56
C TRP A 47 7.59 -11.92 18.44
N ASP A 48 6.29 -11.70 18.26
CA ASP A 48 5.47 -10.81 19.08
C ASP A 48 4.50 -11.63 19.93
N ALA A 49 4.30 -11.24 21.19
CA ALA A 49 3.45 -11.99 22.13
C ALA A 49 1.96 -11.99 21.76
N ASN A 50 1.48 -10.99 21.02
CA ASN A 50 0.10 -10.86 20.57
C ASN A 50 -0.13 -11.46 19.17
N TRP A 51 0.91 -11.50 18.33
CA TRP A 51 0.79 -11.85 16.90
C TRP A 51 1.55 -13.12 16.48
N GLY A 52 2.40 -13.65 17.36
CA GLY A 52 3.23 -14.81 17.08
C GLY A 52 4.46 -14.49 16.22
N THR A 53 5.00 -15.50 15.55
CA THR A 53 6.18 -15.37 14.68
C THR A 53 5.80 -14.84 13.31
N GLU A 54 6.58 -13.90 12.78
CA GLU A 54 6.47 -13.44 11.40
C GLU A 54 6.73 -14.58 10.39
N THR A 55 5.65 -14.99 9.72
CA THR A 55 5.65 -16.15 8.80
C THR A 55 5.27 -15.81 7.37
N CYS A 56 4.76 -14.61 7.12
CA CYS A 56 4.37 -14.11 5.80
C CYS A 56 5.45 -13.20 5.20
N LEU A 57 5.66 -13.29 3.89
CA LEU A 57 6.52 -12.37 3.15
C LEU A 57 5.76 -11.08 2.83
N VAL A 58 6.37 -9.93 3.12
CA VAL A 58 5.87 -8.60 2.72
C VAL A 58 6.87 -8.00 1.73
N MET A 59 6.36 -7.60 0.56
CA MET A 59 7.15 -6.86 -0.43
C MET A 59 6.90 -5.37 -0.23
N ILE A 60 7.97 -4.63 0.05
CA ILE A 60 7.95 -3.16 0.15
C ILE A 60 8.57 -2.63 -1.14
N VAL A 61 7.79 -1.89 -1.92
CA VAL A 61 8.25 -1.28 -3.18
C VAL A 61 8.61 0.19 -2.89
N THR A 62 9.86 0.57 -3.13
CA THR A 62 10.36 1.95 -2.98
C THR A 62 10.78 2.51 -4.33
N ALA A 63 10.96 3.84 -4.40
CA ALA A 63 11.35 4.52 -5.63
C ALA A 63 12.76 4.14 -6.14
N ALA A 64 13.63 3.60 -5.28
CA ALA A 64 14.98 3.16 -5.63
C ALA A 64 15.58 2.14 -4.65
N ASP A 65 16.55 1.35 -5.14
CA ASP A 65 17.33 0.38 -4.37
C ASP A 65 18.06 1.03 -3.18
N GLY A 66 18.05 0.37 -2.02
CA GLY A 66 18.79 0.82 -0.83
C GLY A 66 18.11 1.91 0.00
N GLN A 67 16.93 2.39 -0.40
CA GLN A 67 16.07 3.14 0.49
C GLN A 67 15.45 2.18 1.51
N THR A 68 15.78 2.35 2.79
CA THR A 68 15.02 1.72 3.86
C THR A 68 13.61 2.26 3.78
N GLY A 69 12.63 1.39 3.52
CA GLY A 69 11.22 1.68 3.80
C GLY A 69 11.06 1.83 5.31
N VAL A 70 11.49 2.97 5.84
CA VAL A 70 10.97 3.44 7.11
C VAL A 70 9.49 3.67 6.82
N LEU A 71 8.61 3.28 7.74
CA LEU A 71 7.30 3.92 7.87
C LEU A 71 7.50 5.39 8.29
N GLU A 72 8.36 6.13 7.59
CA GLU A 72 8.24 7.56 7.49
C GLU A 72 7.07 7.74 6.52
N SER A 73 6.02 8.38 7.01
CA SER A 73 4.89 8.83 6.21
C SER A 73 5.42 9.29 4.85
N CYS A 74 5.02 8.61 3.77
CA CYS A 74 5.14 9.18 2.45
C CYS A 74 4.48 10.57 2.50
N ALA A 75 5.00 11.55 1.72
CA ALA A 75 4.28 12.80 1.59
C ALA A 75 2.84 12.48 1.13
N PRO A 76 1.81 13.26 1.51
CA PRO A 76 0.42 12.99 1.13
C PRO A 76 0.21 12.62 -0.35
N ASN A 77 1.00 13.24 -1.23
CA ASN A 77 0.93 12.99 -2.68
C ASN A 77 1.51 11.63 -3.10
N ASP A 78 2.34 10.99 -2.28
CA ASP A 78 3.00 9.71 -2.53
C ASP A 78 2.29 8.54 -1.82
N THR A 79 1.09 8.77 -1.26
CA THR A 79 0.32 7.74 -0.52
C THR A 79 -0.46 6.78 -1.42
N PHE A 80 -0.77 7.17 -2.66
CA PHE A 80 -1.64 6.40 -3.57
C PHE A 80 -0.96 6.07 -4.89
N GLU A 81 -1.25 4.87 -5.41
CA GLU A 81 -0.83 4.41 -6.73
C GLU A 81 -2.01 4.27 -7.70
N TRP A 82 -1.75 4.53 -8.99
CA TRP A 82 -2.73 4.33 -10.05
C TRP A 82 -2.90 2.85 -10.38
N THR A 83 -4.13 2.39 -10.57
CA THR A 83 -4.45 0.98 -10.79
C THR A 83 -4.43 0.55 -12.26
N ASP A 84 -4.28 1.48 -13.19
CA ASP A 84 -4.33 1.22 -14.64
C ASP A 84 -2.97 0.85 -15.25
N GLY A 85 -1.89 0.96 -14.47
CA GLY A 85 -0.52 0.64 -14.88
C GLY A 85 0.07 1.58 -15.92
N GLN A 86 -0.57 2.71 -16.21
CA GLN A 86 -0.15 3.64 -17.27
C GLN A 86 -0.22 5.11 -16.86
N THR A 87 -1.10 5.46 -15.93
CA THR A 87 -1.14 6.81 -15.37
C THR A 87 0.08 7.02 -14.47
N THR A 88 0.74 8.18 -14.64
CA THR A 88 1.95 8.54 -13.91
C THR A 88 1.80 9.94 -13.30
N GLY A 89 2.50 10.16 -12.19
CA GLY A 89 2.51 11.45 -11.50
C GLY A 89 1.31 11.67 -10.57
N ASN A 90 1.49 12.62 -9.65
CA ASN A 90 0.54 13.08 -8.63
C ASN A 90 0.46 14.61 -8.60
N ALA A 91 0.99 15.27 -9.64
CA ALA A 91 1.04 16.71 -9.72
C ALA A 91 -0.39 17.29 -9.72
N GLY A 92 -0.64 18.24 -8.83
CA GLY A 92 -1.96 18.85 -8.65
C GLY A 92 -2.83 18.17 -7.58
N TYR A 93 -2.35 17.10 -6.93
CA TYR A 93 -3.00 16.58 -5.74
C TYR A 93 -2.93 17.62 -4.61
N PHE A 94 -4.06 17.83 -3.96
CA PHE A 94 -4.20 18.70 -2.81
C PHE A 94 -5.02 17.99 -1.75
N PHE A 95 -4.40 17.64 -0.64
CA PHE A 95 -5.08 17.04 0.50
C PHE A 95 -5.42 18.14 1.51
N GLN A 96 -6.66 18.14 2.00
CA GLN A 96 -7.12 19.15 2.94
C GLN A 96 -6.75 18.76 4.37
N GLY A 97 -6.02 19.63 5.08
CA GLY A 97 -5.83 19.50 6.52
C GLY A 97 -5.00 18.26 6.91
N VAL A 98 -5.66 17.26 7.53
CA VAL A 98 -5.01 16.06 8.06
C VAL A 98 -5.00 14.89 7.08
N GLU A 99 -5.50 15.08 5.86
CA GLU A 99 -5.55 14.01 4.86
C GLU A 99 -4.22 13.79 4.13
N PRO A 100 -3.95 12.56 3.64
CA PRO A 100 -4.70 11.34 3.95
C PRO A 100 -4.40 10.84 5.38
N ASN A 101 -5.42 10.39 6.10
CA ASN A 101 -5.32 10.09 7.53
C ASN A 101 -5.40 8.59 7.88
N ALA A 102 -5.70 7.73 6.90
CA ALA A 102 -5.81 6.28 7.04
C ALA A 102 -6.79 5.86 8.16
N ARG A 103 -7.97 6.49 8.24
CA ARG A 103 -8.89 6.26 9.35
C ARG A 103 -9.30 4.80 9.41
N TRP A 104 -9.23 4.23 10.61
CA TRP A 104 -9.72 2.88 10.88
C TRP A 104 -11.14 2.89 11.45
N ILE A 105 -12.01 2.02 10.92
CA ILE A 105 -13.36 1.77 11.42
C ILE A 105 -13.57 0.26 11.61
N ALA A 106 -14.08 -0.15 12.77
CA ALA A 106 -14.10 -1.54 13.24
C ALA A 106 -14.72 -2.59 12.30
N ASN A 107 -15.64 -2.19 11.42
CA ASN A 107 -16.29 -3.09 10.45
C ASN A 107 -15.90 -2.81 8.99
N TRP A 108 -15.04 -1.82 8.77
CA TRP A 108 -14.70 -1.34 7.43
C TRP A 108 -13.19 -1.38 7.17
N GLY A 109 -12.36 -1.52 8.20
CA GLY A 109 -10.91 -1.53 8.07
C GLY A 109 -10.36 -0.12 7.97
N ILE A 110 -9.26 0.03 7.25
CA ILE A 110 -8.55 1.29 7.00
C ILE A 110 -9.07 1.91 5.70
N GLN A 111 -9.13 3.23 5.62
CA GLN A 111 -9.32 3.97 4.37
C GLN A 111 -8.10 3.80 3.44
N THR A 112 -8.29 3.17 2.29
CA THR A 112 -7.20 2.79 1.38
C THR A 112 -7.46 3.13 -0.10
N CYS A 113 -8.58 3.80 -0.39
CA CYS A 113 -8.92 4.24 -1.74
C CYS A 113 -8.93 5.76 -1.83
N LEU A 114 -8.29 6.31 -2.86
CA LEU A 114 -8.27 7.75 -3.14
C LEU A 114 -9.63 8.21 -3.67
N VAL A 115 -10.16 9.30 -3.11
CA VAL A 115 -11.34 10.00 -3.64
C VAL A 115 -11.04 11.46 -3.90
N MET A 116 -11.72 12.03 -4.87
CA MET A 116 -11.70 13.47 -5.14
C MET A 116 -13.03 14.08 -4.69
N ILE A 117 -12.95 15.15 -3.90
CA ILE A 117 -14.12 15.90 -3.44
C ILE A 117 -14.57 16.85 -4.55
N VAL A 118 -15.84 16.73 -4.93
CA VAL A 118 -16.50 17.64 -5.88
C VAL A 118 -17.55 18.44 -5.12
N SER A 119 -17.41 19.76 -5.12
CA SER A 119 -18.39 20.68 -4.53
C SER A 119 -19.41 21.16 -5.58
N PRO A 120 -20.58 21.67 -5.16
CA PRO A 120 -21.63 22.10 -6.09
C PRO A 120 -21.30 23.39 -6.85
N ALA A 121 -20.35 24.19 -6.38
CA ALA A 121 -19.90 25.42 -7.02
C ALA A 121 -18.54 25.89 -6.46
N ASP A 122 -17.87 26.77 -7.18
CA ASP A 122 -16.64 27.44 -6.74
C ASP A 122 -16.84 28.17 -5.42
N GLY A 123 -15.89 28.01 -4.50
CA GLY A 123 -15.94 28.63 -3.16
C GLY A 123 -16.91 27.98 -2.17
N GLN A 124 -17.64 26.93 -2.58
CA GLN A 124 -18.42 26.09 -1.67
C GLN A 124 -17.62 24.84 -1.30
N GLY A 125 -17.74 24.42 -0.04
CA GLY A 125 -17.21 23.13 0.42
C GLY A 125 -18.00 21.96 -0.17
N GLY A 126 -17.31 20.89 -0.51
CA GLY A 126 -17.93 19.61 -0.84
C GLY A 126 -18.26 18.81 0.41
N PHE A 127 -18.16 17.49 0.30
CA PHE A 127 -18.25 16.60 1.46
C PHE A 127 -17.26 17.04 2.54
N TRP A 128 -17.70 17.00 3.80
CA TRP A 128 -16.93 17.45 4.98
C TRP A 128 -16.45 18.90 4.93
N ASN A 129 -17.11 19.73 4.10
CA ASN A 129 -16.73 21.11 3.86
C ASN A 129 -15.30 21.24 3.29
N TYR A 130 -14.79 20.19 2.64
CA TYR A 130 -13.48 20.21 2.01
C TYR A 130 -13.51 21.02 0.71
N PRO A 131 -12.40 21.70 0.34
CA PRO A 131 -12.33 22.46 -0.90
C PRO A 131 -12.64 21.62 -2.15
N HIS A 132 -13.15 22.29 -3.18
CA HIS A 132 -13.34 21.65 -4.48
C HIS A 132 -12.04 21.05 -5.01
N SER A 133 -12.12 19.84 -5.57
CA SER A 133 -11.00 19.07 -6.11
C SER A 133 -9.92 18.67 -5.10
N SER A 134 -10.18 18.78 -3.79
CA SER A 134 -9.27 18.19 -2.80
C SER A 134 -9.37 16.68 -2.80
N MET A 135 -8.29 16.03 -2.39
CA MET A 135 -8.17 14.60 -2.26
C MET A 135 -8.42 14.16 -0.81
N ASP A 136 -8.93 12.96 -0.66
CA ASP A 136 -9.18 12.30 0.63
C ASP A 136 -8.98 10.79 0.47
N ASP A 137 -8.72 10.10 1.57
CA ASP A 137 -8.70 8.65 1.61
C ASP A 137 -10.02 8.10 2.14
N GLU A 138 -10.52 7.04 1.52
CA GLU A 138 -11.80 6.46 1.89
C GLU A 138 -11.77 4.93 1.83
N HIS A 139 -12.75 4.31 2.48
CA HIS A 139 -12.94 2.87 2.42
C HIS A 139 -13.40 2.46 1.02
N CYS A 140 -12.65 1.56 0.39
CA CYS A 140 -12.90 1.13 -0.99
C CYS A 140 -14.31 0.56 -1.25
N GLN A 141 -14.95 0.01 -0.22
CA GLN A 141 -16.30 -0.55 -0.27
C GLN A 141 -17.42 0.49 -0.13
N THR A 142 -17.10 1.77 -0.05
CA THR A 142 -18.10 2.84 -0.04
C THR A 142 -18.95 2.83 -1.30
N THR A 143 -20.22 3.23 -1.20
CA THR A 143 -21.19 3.22 -2.31
C THR A 143 -21.74 4.60 -2.66
N TRP A 144 -21.32 5.65 -1.97
CA TRP A 144 -21.80 7.02 -2.20
C TRP A 144 -20.94 7.80 -3.21
N GLY A 145 -19.82 7.23 -3.65
CA GLY A 145 -18.94 7.82 -4.65
C GLY A 145 -19.38 7.51 -6.08
N MET A 146 -19.05 8.43 -6.99
CA MET A 146 -19.04 8.15 -8.43
C MET A 146 -17.68 7.57 -8.82
N TYR A 147 -17.68 6.56 -9.69
CA TYR A 147 -16.46 6.01 -10.28
C TYR A 147 -16.29 6.55 -11.70
N ALA A 148 -15.14 7.15 -11.98
CA ALA A 148 -14.72 7.51 -13.33
C ALA A 148 -13.75 6.45 -13.87
N CYS A 149 -14.00 5.95 -15.07
CA CYS A 149 -13.15 4.95 -15.72
C CYS A 149 -12.26 5.62 -16.77
N GLY A 150 -10.96 5.33 -16.75
CA GLY A 150 -10.04 5.70 -17.81
C GLY A 150 -10.27 4.87 -19.09
N LYS A 151 -9.97 5.46 -20.25
CA LYS A 151 -9.94 4.72 -21.52
C LYS A 151 -8.58 4.04 -21.68
N LYS A 152 -8.58 2.74 -22.01
CA LYS A 152 -7.35 2.03 -22.40
C LYS A 152 -6.72 2.68 -23.64
N PRO A 153 -5.42 3.02 -23.64
CA PRO A 153 -4.72 3.51 -24.83
C PRO A 153 -4.85 2.51 -25.98
N SER A 154 -5.13 3.05 -27.16
CA SER A 154 -5.22 2.31 -28.43
C SER A 154 -3.86 2.05 -29.03
#